data_AF-A0A1W6CS10-F1
#
_entry.id   AF-A0A1W6CS10-F1
#
_cell.length_a   1.000
_cell.length_b   1.000
_cell.length_c   1.000
_cell.angle_alpha   90.00
_cell.angle_beta   90.00
_cell.angle_gamma   90.00
#
_symmetry.space_group_name_H-M   'P 1'
#
loop_
_entity.id
_entity.type
_entity.pdbx_description
1 polymer ?
#
loop_
_entity_poly.entity_id
_entity_poly.type
_entity_poly.pdbx_seq_one_letter_code
_entity_poly.pdbx_strand_id
1 'polypeptide(L)'
;MVLMVIVTAWDMARGASGLTALVLAASVMLVLAVMWLRRTNASLGKGVAVLSQAAEGRLRVRVLGIRGHGTIGELLRNINRLLDQTEAFAKEADAAMHAAAEGRFYRNIVGKGLRGEFIRYSHDVNKTLGVMGESNAKLGMFTSRMLKDAVSISMTINEGAIANASIITGIHSARDEAQGMAAATEELVSSIQEISHQSEGVAGLSMEAHSVTEAGRQVVSEAMLEFSTIEAVVREAAHKVADLAKASEAIGDILSSIEDIAAQTNLLALNATIEAARAGEAGKGFAVVANEVKNLANQTARATLDIGERINTLRQEMAGIVTTMGQGTEAIATGRHSMETMDRRMGEISELVSNTTERMAEVSHILSQQAAAANEISSGIQKVAHLGEQNAQAIEKSTNALSGVEAEIGSLLTLLNDQEIPNKIVTIAKADHVIWKKRLVDMVIGKITLKAEELSSEQTCRLGKWYFGPGSMPFRHHPAFIELEGCHRDVHQTGMSVVKAFNGGNADEAIRLIGEVGGASERVIACLDRLINEPAQISGGGTGRF
;
A
#
# COMPACT_ATOMS: atom_id res chain seq x y z
N MET A 1 -45.86 104.30 40.79
CA MET A 1 -44.67 105.01 41.31
C MET A 1 -44.18 106.12 40.39
N VAL A 2 -43.78 105.83 39.15
CA VAL A 2 -43.30 106.87 38.20
C VAL A 2 -44.36 107.96 37.93
N LEU A 3 -45.62 107.59 37.72
CA LEU A 3 -46.72 108.58 37.59
C LEU A 3 -46.89 109.48 38.83
N MET A 4 -46.67 108.94 40.03
CA MET A 4 -46.89 109.67 41.28
C MET A 4 -45.75 110.68 41.54
N VAL A 5 -44.53 110.33 41.13
CA VAL A 5 -43.35 111.23 41.14
C VAL A 5 -43.47 112.32 40.07
N ILE A 6 -44.02 112.00 38.89
CA ILE A 6 -44.26 112.99 37.82
C ILE A 6 -45.36 113.99 38.22
N VAL A 7 -46.44 113.53 38.88
CA VAL A 7 -47.55 114.40 39.32
C VAL A 7 -47.14 115.33 40.46
N THR A 8 -46.41 114.82 41.47
CA THR A 8 -45.87 115.65 42.56
C THR A 8 -44.82 116.66 42.07
N ALA A 9 -44.02 116.28 41.08
CA ALA A 9 -43.07 117.16 40.41
C ALA A 9 -43.75 118.30 39.62
N TRP A 10 -44.90 118.01 38.99
CA TRP A 10 -45.67 118.96 38.21
C TRP A 10 -46.36 120.02 39.09
N ASP A 11 -46.89 119.64 40.25
CA ASP A 11 -47.51 120.60 41.19
C ASP A 11 -46.48 121.51 41.87
N MET A 12 -45.26 121.03 42.17
CA MET A 12 -44.18 121.87 42.73
C MET A 12 -43.64 122.90 41.71
N ALA A 13 -43.78 122.66 40.41
CA ALA A 13 -43.27 123.56 39.36
C ALA A 13 -44.16 124.78 39.08
N ARG A 14 -45.42 124.78 39.54
CA ARG A 14 -46.42 125.84 39.22
C ARG A 14 -46.19 127.20 39.90
N GLY A 15 -45.24 127.32 40.84
CA GLY A 15 -44.99 128.56 41.59
C GLY A 15 -43.53 128.94 41.77
N ALA A 16 -42.61 128.40 40.97
CA ALA A 16 -41.19 128.41 41.30
C ALA A 16 -40.31 128.93 40.14
N SER A 17 -39.27 129.70 40.46
CA SER A 17 -38.33 130.33 39.51
C SER A 17 -37.74 129.33 38.50
N GLY A 18 -37.31 129.76 37.30
CA GLY A 18 -36.82 128.85 36.25
C GLY A 18 -35.74 127.83 36.69
N LEU A 19 -34.98 128.12 37.75
CA LEU A 19 -34.00 127.21 38.35
C LEU A 19 -34.62 125.98 39.04
N THR A 20 -35.75 126.11 39.73
CA THR A 20 -36.35 125.01 40.50
C THR A 20 -37.04 123.98 39.61
N ALA A 21 -37.63 124.40 38.48
CA ALA A 21 -38.20 123.48 37.50
C ALA A 21 -37.11 122.61 36.82
N LEU A 22 -35.93 123.20 36.57
CA LEU A 22 -34.75 122.49 36.05
C LEU A 22 -34.22 121.44 37.03
N VAL A 23 -34.12 121.77 38.33
CA VAL A 23 -33.69 120.83 39.36
C VAL A 23 -34.67 119.66 39.48
N LEU A 24 -35.98 119.93 39.41
CA LEU A 24 -37.01 118.91 39.52
C LEU A 24 -37.01 117.94 38.33
N ALA A 25 -36.92 118.48 37.11
CA ALA A 25 -36.74 117.67 35.89
C ALA A 25 -35.44 116.84 35.92
N ALA A 26 -34.34 117.42 36.41
CA ALA A 26 -33.07 116.71 36.59
C ALA A 26 -33.20 115.57 37.62
N SER A 27 -33.90 115.77 38.74
CA SER A 27 -34.14 114.71 39.73
C SER A 27 -35.08 113.61 39.22
N VAL A 28 -36.11 113.92 38.42
CA VAL A 28 -36.95 112.90 37.77
C VAL A 28 -36.14 112.11 36.74
N MET A 29 -35.32 112.79 35.91
CA MET A 29 -34.40 112.12 34.99
C MET A 29 -33.39 111.23 35.74
N LEU A 30 -32.84 111.70 36.87
CA LEU A 30 -31.94 110.92 37.70
C LEU A 30 -32.62 109.69 38.29
N VAL A 31 -33.85 109.82 38.80
CA VAL A 31 -34.62 108.68 39.33
C VAL A 31 -34.95 107.68 38.23
N LEU A 32 -35.36 108.13 37.05
CA LEU A 32 -35.62 107.28 35.89
C LEU A 32 -34.33 106.58 35.41
N ALA A 33 -33.20 107.31 35.39
CA ALA A 33 -31.89 106.76 35.05
C ALA A 33 -31.44 105.71 36.07
N VAL A 34 -31.59 105.97 37.38
CA VAL A 34 -31.26 105.02 38.46
C VAL A 34 -32.18 103.80 38.44
N MET A 35 -33.48 103.97 38.18
CA MET A 35 -34.42 102.86 38.03
C MET A 35 -34.08 101.99 36.81
N TRP A 36 -33.72 102.63 35.69
CA TRP A 36 -33.26 101.93 34.49
C TRP A 36 -31.94 101.19 34.78
N LEU A 37 -30.97 101.83 35.46
CA LEU A 37 -29.70 101.21 35.86
C LEU A 37 -29.91 100.02 36.80
N ARG A 38 -30.78 100.15 37.81
CA ARG A 38 -31.11 99.06 38.74
C ARG A 38 -31.78 97.90 38.02
N ARG A 39 -32.70 98.18 37.10
CA ARG A 39 -33.39 97.14 36.30
C ARG A 39 -32.43 96.44 35.34
N THR A 40 -31.52 97.20 34.73
CA THR A 40 -30.41 96.70 33.90
C THR A 40 -29.48 95.81 34.72
N ASN A 41 -29.03 96.28 35.89
CA ASN A 41 -28.13 95.53 36.77
C ASN A 41 -28.78 94.24 37.30
N ALA A 42 -30.06 94.29 37.68
CA ALA A 42 -30.81 93.10 38.06
C ALA A 42 -30.95 92.10 36.91
N SER A 43 -31.10 92.58 35.67
CA SER A 43 -31.19 91.71 34.48
C SER A 43 -29.83 91.08 34.14
N LEU A 44 -28.74 91.83 34.28
CA LEU A 44 -27.38 91.31 34.16
C LEU A 44 -27.06 90.28 35.25
N GLY A 45 -27.47 90.54 36.49
CA GLY A 45 -27.31 89.62 37.62
C GLY A 45 -27.96 88.25 37.38
N LYS A 46 -29.12 88.21 36.71
CA LYS A 46 -29.74 86.94 36.27
C LYS A 46 -28.88 86.18 35.26
N GLY A 47 -28.27 86.88 34.31
CA GLY A 47 -27.35 86.29 33.34
C GLY A 47 -26.09 85.72 34.01
N VAL A 48 -25.48 86.47 34.93
CA VAL A 48 -24.31 86.04 35.71
C VAL A 48 -24.62 84.80 36.53
N ALA A 49 -25.77 84.74 37.22
CA ALA A 49 -26.15 83.57 38.03
C ALA A 49 -26.31 82.30 37.19
N VAL A 50 -26.87 82.42 35.97
CA VAL A 50 -27.02 81.29 35.03
C VAL A 50 -25.67 80.88 34.45
N LEU A 51 -24.83 81.84 34.05
CA LEU A 51 -23.49 81.56 33.53
C LEU A 51 -22.58 80.91 34.59
N SER A 52 -22.68 81.33 35.86
CA SER A 52 -21.93 80.71 36.96
C SER A 52 -22.28 79.24 37.13
N GLN A 53 -23.57 78.88 37.06
CA GLN A 53 -24.00 77.48 37.14
C GLN A 53 -23.60 76.70 35.88
N ALA A 54 -23.70 77.31 34.71
CA ALA A 54 -23.27 76.69 33.47
C ALA A 54 -21.75 76.43 33.45
N ALA A 55 -20.94 77.31 34.04
CA ALA A 55 -19.49 77.13 34.19
C ALA A 55 -19.12 75.91 35.05
N GLU A 56 -20.02 75.47 35.94
CA GLU A 56 -19.89 74.23 36.72
C GLU A 56 -20.46 73.00 36.00
N GLY A 57 -20.80 73.10 34.71
CA GLY A 57 -21.35 72.00 33.90
C GLY A 57 -22.88 71.81 34.02
N ARG A 58 -23.59 72.69 34.74
CA ARG A 58 -25.06 72.59 34.87
C ARG A 58 -25.77 73.24 33.68
N LEU A 59 -25.80 72.55 32.56
CA LEU A 59 -26.30 73.12 31.29
C LEU A 59 -27.83 73.23 31.18
N ARG A 60 -28.63 72.71 32.13
CA ARG A 60 -30.10 72.78 32.12
C ARG A 60 -30.67 74.12 32.61
N VAL A 61 -29.84 75.00 33.18
CA VAL A 61 -30.30 76.27 33.75
C VAL A 61 -30.63 77.29 32.66
N ARG A 62 -31.66 78.13 32.87
CA ARG A 62 -32.07 79.15 31.90
C ARG A 62 -32.37 80.47 32.59
N VAL A 63 -32.12 81.56 31.88
CA VAL A 63 -32.56 82.90 32.29
C VAL A 63 -34.07 82.98 32.07
N LEU A 64 -34.81 83.13 33.17
CA LEU A 64 -36.28 83.22 33.17
C LEU A 64 -36.77 84.67 33.24
N GLY A 65 -37.92 84.94 32.60
CA GLY A 65 -38.61 86.23 32.68
C GLY A 65 -37.84 87.39 32.02
N ILE A 66 -37.32 87.17 30.82
CA ILE A 66 -36.64 88.19 30.01
C ILE A 66 -37.69 89.20 29.51
N ARG A 67 -37.67 90.44 30.01
CA ARG A 67 -38.61 91.51 29.63
C ARG A 67 -37.87 92.71 29.02
N GLY A 68 -38.09 92.98 27.72
CA GLY A 68 -37.59 94.18 27.02
C GLY A 68 -36.89 93.91 25.68
N HIS A 69 -36.96 94.89 24.77
CA HIS A 69 -36.28 94.89 23.47
C HIS A 69 -35.07 95.84 23.55
N GLY A 70 -33.86 95.28 23.61
CA GLY A 70 -32.59 96.00 23.74
C GLY A 70 -31.42 95.03 23.94
N THR A 71 -30.19 95.55 23.95
CA THR A 71 -28.94 94.75 23.97
C THR A 71 -28.85 93.76 25.13
N ILE A 72 -29.35 94.10 26.32
CA ILE A 72 -29.36 93.21 27.49
C ILE A 72 -30.36 92.05 27.31
N GLY A 73 -31.55 92.34 26.78
CA GLY A 73 -32.55 91.30 26.50
C GLY A 73 -32.10 90.35 25.38
N GLU A 74 -31.29 90.85 24.45
CA GLU A 74 -30.61 90.04 23.45
C GLU A 74 -29.49 89.19 24.04
N LEU A 75 -28.62 89.76 24.89
CA LEU A 75 -27.59 89.04 25.62
C LEU A 75 -28.17 87.85 26.39
N LEU A 76 -29.22 88.06 27.19
CA LEU A 76 -29.86 87.00 27.98
C LEU A 76 -30.48 85.90 27.11
N ARG A 77 -31.07 86.26 25.96
CA ARG A 77 -31.58 85.27 24.98
C ARG A 77 -30.44 84.50 24.30
N ASN A 78 -29.33 85.16 24.01
CA ASN A 78 -28.14 84.53 23.44
C ASN A 78 -27.46 83.58 24.44
N ILE A 79 -27.45 83.90 25.75
CA ILE A 79 -27.03 82.98 26.80
C ILE A 79 -27.89 81.72 26.79
N ASN A 80 -29.24 81.85 26.80
CA ASN A 80 -30.12 80.68 26.73
C ASN A 80 -29.89 79.86 25.46
N ARG A 81 -29.76 80.51 24.29
CA ARG A 81 -29.48 79.82 23.02
C ARG A 81 -28.16 79.06 23.05
N LEU A 82 -27.11 79.64 23.63
CA LEU A 82 -25.82 78.98 23.77
C LEU A 82 -25.93 77.74 24.68
N LEU A 83 -26.66 77.85 25.79
CA LEU A 83 -26.91 76.73 26.71
C LEU A 83 -27.76 75.64 26.06
N ASP A 84 -28.79 76.00 25.30
CA ASP A 84 -29.62 75.05 24.53
C ASP A 84 -28.75 74.26 23.54
N GLN A 85 -27.88 74.93 22.80
CA GLN A 85 -26.98 74.28 21.85
C GLN A 85 -25.94 73.38 22.53
N THR A 86 -25.34 73.87 23.63
CA THR A 86 -24.32 73.13 24.37
C THR A 86 -24.93 71.89 25.03
N GLU A 87 -26.11 72.02 25.63
CA GLU A 87 -26.82 70.90 26.27
C GLU A 87 -27.27 69.85 25.24
N ALA A 88 -27.88 70.28 24.13
CA ALA A 88 -28.37 69.37 23.10
C ALA A 88 -27.21 68.59 22.46
N PHE A 89 -26.10 69.28 22.13
CA PHE A 89 -24.91 68.64 21.61
C PHE A 89 -24.30 67.65 22.61
N ALA A 90 -24.12 68.06 23.88
CA ALA A 90 -23.52 67.20 24.89
C ALA A 90 -24.33 65.92 25.13
N LYS A 91 -25.66 66.00 25.20
CA LYS A 91 -26.53 64.83 25.38
C LYS A 91 -26.47 63.87 24.19
N GLU A 92 -26.55 64.40 22.97
CA GLU A 92 -26.49 63.54 21.78
C GLU A 92 -25.10 62.92 21.60
N ALA A 93 -24.03 63.68 21.89
CA ALA A 93 -22.67 63.16 21.83
C ALA A 93 -22.44 62.06 22.88
N ASP A 94 -22.89 62.25 24.12
CA ASP A 94 -22.82 61.23 25.18
C ASP A 94 -23.55 59.94 24.77
N ALA A 95 -24.79 60.04 24.30
CA ALA A 95 -25.57 58.88 23.86
C ALA A 95 -24.91 58.15 22.67
N ALA A 96 -24.36 58.88 21.71
CA ALA A 96 -23.66 58.32 20.55
C ALA A 96 -22.34 57.63 20.95
N MET A 97 -21.55 58.25 21.84
CA MET A 97 -20.29 57.68 22.34
C MET A 97 -20.52 56.48 23.25
N HIS A 98 -21.56 56.49 24.08
CA HIS A 98 -21.93 55.34 24.91
C HIS A 98 -22.34 54.14 24.04
N ALA A 99 -23.16 54.37 23.02
CA ALA A 99 -23.51 53.33 22.06
C ALA A 99 -22.27 52.79 21.31
N ALA A 100 -21.35 53.66 20.91
CA ALA A 100 -20.10 53.27 20.27
C ALA A 100 -19.18 52.45 21.19
N ALA A 101 -19.12 52.76 22.49
CA ALA A 101 -18.38 51.99 23.48
C ALA A 101 -18.93 50.57 23.64
N GLU A 102 -20.24 50.38 23.39
CA GLU A 102 -20.90 49.07 23.33
C GLU A 102 -20.84 48.43 21.92
N GLY A 103 -20.01 48.95 21.00
CA GLY A 103 -19.86 48.43 19.64
C GLY A 103 -21.02 48.78 18.68
N ARG A 104 -21.95 49.65 19.09
CA ARG A 104 -23.11 50.08 18.30
C ARG A 104 -22.86 51.43 17.64
N PHE A 105 -22.30 51.41 16.43
CA PHE A 105 -21.90 52.63 15.71
C PHE A 105 -23.01 53.29 14.89
N TYR A 106 -24.21 52.73 14.85
CA TYR A 106 -25.32 53.26 14.06
C TYR A 106 -26.08 54.42 14.73
N ARG A 107 -25.84 54.69 16.02
CA ARG A 107 -26.48 55.79 16.77
C ARG A 107 -25.75 57.11 16.49
N ASN A 108 -26.22 57.83 15.47
CA ASN A 108 -25.71 59.14 15.10
C ASN A 108 -26.27 60.27 15.99
N ILE A 109 -25.50 61.34 16.19
CA ILE A 109 -25.95 62.60 16.78
C ILE A 109 -27.01 63.23 15.87
N VAL A 110 -28.17 63.54 16.44
CA VAL A 110 -29.25 64.23 15.73
C VAL A 110 -28.94 65.73 15.66
N GLY A 111 -28.49 66.21 14.50
CA GLY A 111 -28.10 67.62 14.29
C GLY A 111 -29.25 68.64 14.27
N LYS A 112 -30.51 68.21 14.39
CA LYS A 112 -31.69 69.09 14.29
C LYS A 112 -31.74 70.07 15.47
N GLY A 113 -31.55 71.36 15.20
CA GLY A 113 -31.56 72.43 16.21
C GLY A 113 -30.18 72.96 16.58
N LEU A 114 -29.11 72.25 16.22
CA LEU A 114 -27.73 72.74 16.35
C LEU A 114 -27.40 73.72 15.21
N ARG A 115 -26.50 74.67 15.45
CA ARG A 115 -26.08 75.69 14.47
C ARG A 115 -24.59 76.00 14.61
N GLY A 116 -24.00 76.56 13.56
CA GLY A 116 -22.58 76.94 13.55
C GLY A 116 -21.68 75.74 13.79
N GLU A 117 -20.61 75.92 14.57
CA GLU A 117 -19.64 74.85 14.85
C GLU A 117 -20.26 73.57 15.44
N PHE A 118 -21.34 73.66 16.23
CA PHE A 118 -21.99 72.47 16.81
C PHE A 118 -22.51 71.50 15.74
N ILE A 119 -23.05 71.99 14.62
CA ILE A 119 -23.53 71.08 13.55
C ILE A 119 -22.34 70.43 12.81
N ARG A 120 -21.23 71.17 12.67
CA ARG A 120 -19.99 70.66 12.08
C ARG A 120 -19.38 69.56 12.97
N TYR A 121 -19.29 69.79 14.28
CA TYR A 121 -18.83 68.77 15.22
C TYR A 121 -19.72 67.52 15.22
N SER A 122 -21.04 67.68 15.17
CA SER A 122 -21.95 66.53 15.03
C SER A 122 -21.70 65.73 13.76
N HIS A 123 -21.44 66.40 12.64
CA HIS A 123 -21.10 65.75 11.38
C HIS A 123 -19.77 64.98 11.48
N ASP A 124 -18.73 65.59 12.07
CA ASP A 124 -17.42 64.94 12.23
C ASP A 124 -17.49 63.70 13.15
N VAL A 125 -18.26 63.77 14.25
CA VAL A 125 -18.54 62.62 15.11
C VAL A 125 -19.30 61.53 14.36
N ASN A 126 -20.37 61.88 13.65
CA ASN A 126 -21.15 60.91 12.86
C ASN A 126 -20.31 60.25 11.76
N LYS A 127 -19.43 61.00 11.09
CA LYS A 127 -18.49 60.45 10.11
C LYS A 127 -17.53 59.46 10.77
N THR A 128 -17.01 59.80 11.95
CA THR A 128 -16.12 58.91 12.71
C THR A 128 -16.84 57.62 13.11
N LEU A 129 -18.07 57.71 13.61
CA LEU A 129 -18.92 56.55 13.91
C LEU A 129 -19.16 55.69 12.67
N GLY A 130 -19.43 56.29 11.51
CA GLY A 130 -19.54 55.58 10.24
C GLY A 130 -18.27 54.78 9.91
N VAL A 131 -17.09 55.40 10.00
CA VAL A 131 -15.80 54.73 9.77
C VAL A 131 -15.55 53.60 10.78
N MET A 132 -15.87 53.81 12.06
CA MET A 132 -15.76 52.78 13.09
C MET A 132 -16.70 51.60 12.80
N GLY A 133 -17.94 51.88 12.39
CA GLY A 133 -18.91 50.86 11.99
C GLY A 133 -18.45 50.02 10.80
N GLU A 134 -17.95 50.66 9.75
CA GLU A 134 -17.36 49.97 8.60
C GLU A 134 -16.13 49.14 8.99
N SER A 135 -15.25 49.69 9.83
CA SER A 135 -14.05 48.99 10.31
C SER A 135 -14.42 47.75 11.14
N ASN A 136 -15.42 47.86 12.03
CA ASN A 136 -15.91 46.75 12.83
C ASN A 136 -16.56 45.66 11.97
N ALA A 137 -17.35 46.04 10.95
CA ALA A 137 -17.91 45.09 10.00
C ALA A 137 -16.83 44.36 9.19
N LYS A 138 -15.81 45.07 8.71
CA LYS A 138 -14.65 44.47 8.04
C LYS A 138 -13.89 43.51 8.96
N LEU A 139 -13.69 43.89 10.23
CA LEU A 139 -13.04 43.04 11.22
C LEU A 139 -13.85 41.75 11.46
N GLY A 140 -15.17 41.85 11.61
CA GLY A 140 -16.05 40.68 11.77
C GLY A 140 -16.04 39.73 10.56
N MET A 141 -16.02 40.27 9.34
CA MET A 141 -15.84 39.45 8.13
C MET A 141 -14.46 38.79 8.09
N PHE A 142 -13.40 39.53 8.46
CA PHE A 142 -12.04 39.02 8.50
C PHE A 142 -11.88 37.89 9.52
N THR A 143 -12.37 38.05 10.75
CA THR A 143 -12.31 37.02 11.79
C THR A 143 -13.14 35.78 11.41
N SER A 144 -14.30 35.97 10.78
CA SER A 144 -15.12 34.86 10.28
C SER A 144 -14.41 34.06 9.18
N ARG A 145 -13.78 34.74 8.22
CA ARG A 145 -12.97 34.08 7.18
C ARG A 145 -11.75 33.38 7.79
N MET A 146 -11.04 34.05 8.69
CA MET A 146 -9.87 33.50 9.37
C MET A 146 -10.20 32.23 10.16
N LEU A 147 -11.35 32.17 10.84
CA LEU A 147 -11.83 30.96 11.51
C LEU A 147 -12.12 29.82 10.53
N LYS A 148 -12.82 30.13 9.42
CA LYS A 148 -13.13 29.14 8.39
C LYS A 148 -11.85 28.55 7.79
N ASP A 149 -10.88 29.40 7.48
CA ASP A 149 -9.59 28.99 6.92
C ASP A 149 -8.79 28.16 7.94
N ALA A 150 -8.73 28.59 9.20
CA ALA A 150 -8.06 27.85 10.27
C ALA A 150 -8.64 26.44 10.47
N VAL A 151 -9.98 26.32 10.48
CA VAL A 151 -10.66 25.03 10.56
C VAL A 151 -10.38 24.18 9.33
N SER A 152 -10.44 24.77 8.13
CA SER A 152 -10.15 24.03 6.89
C SER A 152 -8.73 23.49 6.87
N ILE A 153 -7.74 24.31 7.26
CA ILE A 153 -6.34 23.90 7.36
C ILE A 153 -6.20 22.80 8.42
N SER A 154 -6.84 22.94 9.59
CA SER A 154 -6.85 21.91 10.64
C SER A 154 -7.36 20.57 10.09
N MET A 155 -8.45 20.57 9.33
CA MET A 155 -8.99 19.34 8.74
C MET A 155 -7.99 18.70 7.78
N THR A 156 -7.44 19.48 6.84
CA THR A 156 -6.46 18.98 5.86
C THR A 156 -5.19 18.42 6.51
N ILE A 157 -4.68 19.05 7.57
CA ILE A 157 -3.52 18.54 8.32
C ILE A 157 -3.82 17.19 8.96
N ASN A 158 -4.98 17.05 9.60
CA ASN A 158 -5.35 15.81 10.25
C ASN A 158 -5.62 14.68 9.23
N GLU A 159 -6.21 15.00 8.08
CA GLU A 159 -6.33 14.04 6.97
C GLU A 159 -4.96 13.62 6.42
N GLY A 160 -4.03 14.57 6.26
CA GLY A 160 -2.64 14.27 5.88
C GLY A 160 -1.93 13.39 6.90
N ALA A 161 -2.17 13.59 8.20
CA ALA A 161 -1.61 12.75 9.26
C ALA A 161 -2.15 11.32 9.21
N ILE A 162 -3.46 11.16 8.93
CA ILE A 162 -4.09 9.84 8.71
C ILE A 162 -3.50 9.15 7.47
N ALA A 163 -3.27 9.88 6.38
CA ALA A 163 -2.64 9.33 5.18
C ALA A 163 -1.20 8.86 5.45
N ASN A 164 -0.41 9.66 6.16
CA ASN A 164 0.94 9.28 6.58
C ASN A 164 0.95 8.00 7.42
N ALA A 165 0.00 7.86 8.35
CA ALA A 165 -0.14 6.66 9.17
C ALA A 165 -0.39 5.39 8.32
N SER A 166 -1.27 5.49 7.32
CA SER A 166 -1.53 4.38 6.38
C SER A 166 -0.26 3.99 5.58
N ILE A 167 0.50 5.00 5.14
CA ILE A 167 1.75 4.78 4.42
C ILE A 167 2.79 4.06 5.30
N ILE A 168 2.92 4.43 6.58
CA ILE A 168 3.82 3.75 7.54
C ILE A 168 3.48 2.26 7.63
N THR A 169 2.20 1.90 7.77
CA THR A 169 1.78 0.50 7.79
C THR A 169 2.18 -0.21 6.50
N GLY A 170 1.97 0.41 5.33
CA GLY A 170 2.38 -0.15 4.04
C GLY A 170 3.89 -0.34 3.90
N ILE A 171 4.69 0.56 4.48
CA ILE A 171 6.16 0.42 4.51
C ILE A 171 6.58 -0.79 5.37
N HIS A 172 5.93 -1.00 6.52
CA HIS A 172 6.21 -2.15 7.39
C HIS A 172 5.89 -3.47 6.68
N SER A 173 4.72 -3.59 6.04
CA SER A 173 4.39 -4.78 5.25
C SER A 173 5.43 -5.02 4.15
N ALA A 174 5.71 -4.00 3.32
CA ALA A 174 6.70 -4.12 2.25
C ALA A 174 8.09 -4.55 2.74
N ARG A 175 8.49 -4.14 3.95
CA ARG A 175 9.74 -4.58 4.59
C ARG A 175 9.69 -6.05 4.99
N ASP A 176 8.60 -6.51 5.59
CA ASP A 176 8.42 -7.90 6.00
C ASP A 176 8.37 -8.84 4.78
N GLU A 177 7.66 -8.44 3.71
CA GLU A 177 7.68 -9.15 2.43
C GLU A 177 9.09 -9.20 1.83
N ALA A 178 9.83 -8.09 1.83
CA ALA A 178 11.21 -8.06 1.33
C ALA A 178 12.15 -8.98 2.13
N GLN A 179 11.98 -9.06 3.46
CA GLN A 179 12.72 -9.97 4.32
C GLN A 179 12.40 -11.44 3.98
N GLY A 180 11.12 -11.76 3.78
CA GLY A 180 10.69 -13.11 3.36
C GLY A 180 11.24 -13.49 1.98
N MET A 181 11.24 -12.55 1.04
CA MET A 181 11.87 -12.75 -0.28
C MET A 181 13.38 -12.96 -0.19
N ALA A 182 14.08 -12.28 0.73
CA ALA A 182 15.51 -12.46 0.93
C ALA A 182 15.82 -13.89 1.36
N ALA A 183 15.11 -14.40 2.37
CA ALA A 183 15.27 -15.76 2.86
C ALA A 183 14.99 -16.80 1.76
N ALA A 184 13.90 -16.62 1.00
CA ALA A 184 13.58 -17.50 -0.13
C ALA A 184 14.66 -17.46 -1.22
N THR A 185 15.27 -16.30 -1.47
CA THR A 185 16.35 -16.15 -2.45
C THR A 185 17.63 -16.84 -2.00
N GLU A 186 17.97 -16.78 -0.71
CA GLU A 186 19.11 -17.51 -0.14
C GLU A 186 18.93 -19.04 -0.29
N GLU A 187 17.72 -19.54 -0.01
CA GLU A 187 17.37 -20.96 -0.19
C GLU A 187 17.43 -21.39 -1.67
N LEU A 188 16.98 -20.52 -2.59
CA LEU A 188 17.10 -20.76 -4.03
C LEU A 188 18.57 -20.84 -4.47
N VAL A 189 19.44 -19.94 -3.99
CA VAL A 189 20.87 -19.98 -4.32
C VAL A 189 21.52 -21.27 -3.82
N SER A 190 21.19 -21.70 -2.60
CA SER A 190 21.65 -22.98 -2.06
C SER A 190 21.19 -24.16 -2.93
N SER A 191 19.93 -24.15 -3.36
CA SER A 191 19.36 -25.19 -4.21
C SER A 191 20.04 -25.24 -5.58
N ILE A 192 20.33 -24.08 -6.18
CA ILE A 192 21.06 -24.00 -7.45
C ILE A 192 22.47 -24.63 -7.32
N GLN A 193 23.17 -24.35 -6.22
CA GLN A 193 24.49 -24.92 -5.96
C GLN A 193 24.43 -26.45 -5.80
N GLU A 194 23.43 -26.96 -5.07
CA GLU A 194 23.24 -28.40 -4.89
C GLU A 194 22.95 -29.11 -6.23
N ILE A 195 22.04 -28.56 -7.04
CA ILE A 195 21.71 -29.14 -8.36
C ILE A 195 22.92 -29.05 -9.30
N SER A 196 23.73 -27.98 -9.21
CA SER A 196 24.97 -27.86 -10.00
C SER A 196 25.96 -28.98 -9.66
N HIS A 197 26.20 -29.22 -8.37
CA HIS A 197 27.07 -30.28 -7.91
C HIS A 197 26.55 -31.68 -8.31
N GLN A 198 25.23 -31.91 -8.19
CA GLN A 198 24.61 -33.16 -8.63
C GLN A 198 24.75 -33.36 -10.15
N SER A 199 24.59 -32.30 -10.95
CA SER A 199 24.71 -32.36 -12.41
C SER A 199 26.13 -32.71 -12.85
N GLU A 200 27.14 -32.13 -12.20
CA GLU A 200 28.55 -32.51 -12.40
C GLU A 200 28.80 -33.99 -12.03
N GLY A 201 28.23 -34.46 -10.93
CA GLY A 201 28.30 -35.86 -10.52
C GLY A 201 27.69 -36.82 -11.57
N VAL A 202 26.53 -36.48 -12.12
CA VAL A 202 25.88 -37.28 -13.18
C VAL A 202 26.68 -37.26 -14.49
N ALA A 203 27.28 -36.12 -14.85
CA ALA A 203 28.17 -36.03 -16.00
C ALA A 203 29.40 -36.92 -15.83
N GLY A 204 30.01 -36.93 -14.62
CA GLY A 204 31.12 -37.83 -14.29
C GLY A 204 30.75 -39.32 -14.41
N LEU A 205 29.61 -39.72 -13.84
CA LEU A 205 29.10 -41.09 -13.95
C LEU A 205 28.80 -41.49 -15.40
N SER A 206 28.33 -40.54 -16.22
CA SER A 206 28.07 -40.76 -17.64
C SER A 206 29.39 -40.99 -18.40
N MET A 207 30.45 -40.23 -18.11
CA MET A 207 31.78 -40.48 -18.69
C MET A 207 32.35 -41.85 -18.30
N GLU A 208 32.15 -42.28 -17.05
CA GLU A 208 32.54 -43.62 -16.60
C GLU A 208 31.75 -44.72 -17.34
N ALA A 209 30.42 -44.57 -17.43
CA ALA A 209 29.56 -45.49 -18.18
C ALA A 209 29.95 -45.58 -19.65
N HIS A 210 30.34 -44.46 -20.28
CA HIS A 210 30.87 -44.44 -21.65
C HIS A 210 32.14 -45.29 -21.76
N SER A 211 33.09 -45.10 -20.84
CA SER A 211 34.34 -45.88 -20.82
C SER A 211 34.09 -47.38 -20.64
N VAL A 212 33.16 -47.76 -19.74
CA VAL A 212 32.79 -49.17 -19.52
C VAL A 212 32.11 -49.76 -20.75
N THR A 213 31.25 -49.00 -21.42
CA THR A 213 30.56 -49.44 -22.64
C THR A 213 31.55 -49.67 -23.77
N GLU A 214 32.51 -48.76 -23.96
CA GLU A 214 33.55 -48.91 -24.98
C GLU A 214 34.47 -50.10 -24.71
N ALA A 215 34.88 -50.32 -23.45
CA ALA A 215 35.60 -51.52 -23.05
C ALA A 215 34.77 -52.80 -23.31
N GLY A 216 33.45 -52.75 -23.06
CA GLY A 216 32.53 -53.84 -23.38
C GLY A 216 32.48 -54.16 -24.88
N ARG A 217 32.46 -53.13 -25.75
CA ARG A 217 32.51 -53.32 -27.21
C ARG A 217 33.81 -53.95 -27.67
N GLN A 218 34.93 -53.55 -27.06
CA GLN A 218 36.23 -54.16 -27.35
C GLN A 218 36.22 -55.67 -27.01
N VAL A 219 35.69 -56.05 -25.85
CA VAL A 219 35.54 -57.47 -25.47
C VAL A 219 34.64 -58.24 -26.44
N VAL A 220 33.53 -57.64 -26.89
CA VAL A 220 32.65 -58.26 -27.90
C VAL A 220 33.36 -58.45 -29.23
N SER A 221 34.17 -57.48 -29.66
CA SER A 221 34.98 -57.56 -30.89
C SER A 221 36.00 -58.71 -30.81
N GLU A 222 36.68 -58.84 -29.67
CA GLU A 222 37.64 -59.93 -29.41
C GLU A 222 36.95 -61.30 -29.43
N ALA A 223 35.79 -61.42 -28.78
CA ALA A 223 35.00 -62.66 -28.77
C ALA A 223 34.54 -63.06 -30.20
N MET A 224 34.17 -62.09 -31.04
CA MET A 224 33.81 -62.33 -32.44
C MET A 224 34.98 -62.89 -33.26
N LEU A 225 36.21 -62.39 -33.03
CA LEU A 225 37.43 -62.92 -33.65
C LEU A 225 37.73 -64.35 -33.17
N GLU A 226 37.54 -64.61 -31.87
CA GLU A 226 37.77 -65.92 -31.28
C GLU A 226 36.78 -66.95 -31.85
N PHE A 227 35.49 -66.62 -31.95
CA PHE A 227 34.50 -67.48 -32.62
C PHE A 227 34.86 -67.78 -34.08
N SER A 228 35.36 -66.79 -34.82
CA SER A 228 35.82 -67.01 -36.20
C SER A 228 37.00 -67.98 -36.26
N THR A 229 37.89 -67.94 -35.27
CA THR A 229 39.04 -68.84 -35.17
C THR A 229 38.59 -70.25 -34.82
N ILE A 230 37.67 -70.39 -33.86
CA ILE A 230 37.11 -71.69 -33.46
C ILE A 230 36.35 -72.32 -34.64
N GLU A 231 35.56 -71.55 -35.39
CA GLU A 231 34.86 -72.06 -36.59
C GLU A 231 35.84 -72.65 -37.60
N ALA A 232 36.96 -71.96 -37.85
CA ALA A 232 38.00 -72.42 -38.76
C ALA A 232 38.63 -73.74 -38.29
N VAL A 233 38.97 -73.85 -37.00
CA VAL A 233 39.55 -75.07 -36.40
C VAL A 233 38.57 -76.24 -36.46
N VAL A 234 37.28 -76.02 -36.14
CA VAL A 234 36.26 -77.08 -36.20
C VAL A 234 36.03 -77.53 -37.64
N ARG A 235 35.99 -76.60 -38.60
CA ARG A 235 35.86 -76.94 -40.03
C ARG A 235 37.07 -77.73 -40.54
N GLU A 236 38.29 -77.36 -40.16
CA GLU A 236 39.49 -78.13 -40.51
C GLU A 236 39.47 -79.54 -39.91
N ALA A 237 39.06 -79.66 -38.64
CA ALA A 237 38.94 -80.95 -37.97
C ALA A 237 37.89 -81.85 -38.66
N ALA A 238 36.76 -81.28 -39.09
CA ALA A 238 35.73 -81.99 -39.85
C ALA A 238 36.26 -82.50 -41.20
N HIS A 239 37.08 -81.70 -41.89
CA HIS A 239 37.76 -82.13 -43.12
C HIS A 239 38.71 -83.31 -42.88
N LYS A 240 39.55 -83.25 -41.84
CA LYS A 240 40.48 -84.35 -41.52
C LYS A 240 39.76 -85.65 -41.15
N VAL A 241 38.65 -85.56 -40.42
CA VAL A 241 37.82 -86.73 -40.09
C VAL A 241 37.15 -87.29 -41.35
N ALA A 242 36.68 -86.43 -42.26
CA ALA A 242 36.12 -86.88 -43.54
C ALA A 242 37.16 -87.59 -44.43
N ASP A 243 38.41 -87.12 -44.43
CA ASP A 243 39.49 -87.79 -45.15
C ASP A 243 39.86 -89.13 -44.53
N LEU A 244 39.87 -89.23 -43.19
CA LEU A 244 40.05 -90.49 -42.50
C LEU A 244 38.90 -91.47 -42.80
N ALA A 245 37.66 -91.00 -42.89
CA ALA A 245 36.51 -91.81 -43.28
C ALA A 245 36.66 -92.41 -44.68
N LYS A 246 37.17 -91.63 -45.65
CA LYS A 246 37.50 -92.13 -47.01
C LYS A 246 38.63 -93.16 -46.97
N ALA A 247 39.67 -92.93 -46.15
CA ALA A 247 40.77 -93.89 -46.02
C ALA A 247 40.27 -95.23 -45.43
N SER A 248 39.39 -95.20 -44.43
CA SER A 248 38.77 -96.39 -43.85
C SER A 248 37.88 -97.13 -44.85
N GLU A 249 37.19 -96.42 -45.75
CA GLU A 249 36.42 -97.03 -46.84
C GLU A 249 37.33 -97.79 -47.82
N ALA A 250 38.44 -97.16 -48.25
CA ALA A 250 39.43 -97.81 -49.10
C ALA A 250 40.07 -99.06 -48.44
N ILE A 251 40.29 -99.04 -47.11
CA ILE A 251 40.73 -100.23 -46.37
C ILE A 251 39.66 -101.32 -46.40
N GLY A 252 38.38 -100.95 -46.26
CA GLY A 252 37.25 -101.88 -46.40
C GLY A 252 37.25 -102.60 -47.76
N ASP A 253 37.48 -101.88 -48.85
CA ASP A 253 37.56 -102.45 -50.20
C ASP A 253 38.74 -103.43 -50.35
N ILE A 254 39.89 -103.09 -49.75
CA ILE A 254 41.07 -103.97 -49.72
C ILE A 254 40.76 -105.24 -48.92
N LEU A 255 40.09 -105.13 -47.77
CA LEU A 255 39.70 -106.28 -46.97
C LEU A 255 38.75 -107.20 -47.73
N SER A 256 37.75 -106.66 -48.44
CA SER A 256 36.88 -107.47 -49.31
C SER A 256 37.70 -108.23 -50.35
N SER A 257 38.70 -107.59 -50.96
CA SER A 257 39.58 -108.23 -51.94
C SER A 257 40.44 -109.35 -51.31
N ILE A 258 40.92 -109.15 -50.08
CA ILE A 258 41.70 -110.17 -49.34
C ILE A 258 40.81 -111.34 -48.95
N GLU A 259 39.56 -111.09 -48.54
CA GLU A 259 38.58 -112.13 -48.24
C GLU A 259 38.29 -112.99 -49.48
N ASP A 260 38.10 -112.37 -50.65
CA ASP A 260 37.93 -113.06 -51.93
C ASP A 260 39.16 -113.91 -52.28
N ILE A 261 40.38 -113.39 -52.10
CA ILE A 261 41.62 -114.13 -52.32
C ILE A 261 41.74 -115.30 -51.33
N ALA A 262 41.40 -115.10 -50.06
CA ALA A 262 41.42 -116.15 -49.04
C ALA A 262 40.40 -117.24 -49.38
N ALA A 263 39.20 -116.89 -49.84
CA ALA A 263 38.18 -117.83 -50.30
C ALA A 263 38.64 -118.62 -51.53
N GLN A 264 39.22 -117.96 -52.53
CA GLN A 264 39.82 -118.63 -53.70
C GLN A 264 40.98 -119.55 -53.30
N THR A 265 41.85 -119.10 -52.39
CA THR A 265 43.00 -119.89 -51.90
C THR A 265 42.52 -121.12 -51.13
N ASN A 266 41.47 -120.98 -50.31
CA ASN A 266 40.83 -122.10 -49.61
C ASN A 266 40.21 -123.11 -50.59
N LEU A 267 39.57 -122.64 -51.68
CA LEU A 267 39.03 -123.51 -52.73
C LEU A 267 40.14 -124.21 -53.54
N LEU A 268 41.21 -123.51 -53.88
CA LEU A 268 42.40 -124.08 -54.54
C LEU A 268 43.06 -125.15 -53.67
N ALA A 269 43.24 -124.85 -52.37
CA ALA A 269 43.78 -125.77 -51.38
C ALA A 269 42.87 -126.99 -51.17
N LEU A 270 41.55 -126.80 -51.18
CA LEU A 270 40.57 -127.89 -51.13
C LEU A 270 40.69 -128.80 -52.36
N ASN A 271 40.74 -128.22 -53.56
CA ASN A 271 40.93 -128.98 -54.81
C ASN A 271 42.26 -129.73 -54.81
N ALA A 272 43.35 -129.11 -54.35
CA ALA A 272 44.65 -129.75 -54.20
C ALA A 272 44.63 -130.89 -53.17
N THR A 273 43.90 -130.73 -52.06
CA THR A 273 43.70 -131.78 -51.05
C THR A 273 42.93 -132.97 -51.63
N ILE A 274 41.91 -132.72 -52.45
CA ILE A 274 41.13 -133.76 -53.15
C ILE A 274 42.02 -134.52 -54.14
N GLU A 275 42.80 -133.83 -54.97
CA GLU A 275 43.66 -134.48 -55.96
C GLU A 275 44.83 -135.23 -55.30
N ALA A 276 45.37 -134.71 -54.19
CA ALA A 276 46.37 -135.40 -53.38
C ALA A 276 45.82 -136.68 -52.73
N ALA A 277 44.55 -136.68 -52.28
CA ALA A 277 43.87 -137.88 -51.81
C ALA A 277 43.64 -138.91 -52.93
N ARG A 278 43.39 -138.43 -54.16
CA ARG A 278 43.20 -139.26 -55.36
C ARG A 278 44.48 -139.97 -55.82
N ALA A 279 45.65 -139.38 -55.57
CA ALA A 279 46.96 -139.95 -55.87
C ALA A 279 47.45 -141.03 -54.87
N GLY A 280 46.67 -141.35 -53.83
CA GLY A 280 46.98 -142.42 -52.88
C GLY A 280 48.25 -142.18 -52.05
N GLU A 281 49.08 -143.22 -51.83
CA GLU A 281 50.31 -143.13 -51.02
C GLU A 281 51.33 -142.10 -51.55
N ALA A 282 51.38 -141.87 -52.87
CA ALA A 282 52.29 -140.89 -53.49
C ALA A 282 51.89 -139.43 -53.22
N GLY A 283 50.62 -139.17 -52.87
CA GLY A 283 50.08 -137.83 -52.63
C GLY A 283 50.13 -137.35 -51.18
N LYS A 284 50.54 -138.19 -50.21
CA LYS A 284 50.49 -137.86 -48.76
C LYS A 284 51.24 -136.57 -48.39
N GLY A 285 52.42 -136.35 -48.94
CA GLY A 285 53.19 -135.11 -48.68
C GLY A 285 52.49 -133.86 -49.20
N PHE A 286 51.88 -133.94 -50.38
CA PHE A 286 51.10 -132.85 -50.97
C PHE A 286 49.79 -132.59 -50.21
N ALA A 287 49.13 -133.63 -49.69
CA ALA A 287 47.91 -133.48 -48.89
C ALA A 287 48.14 -132.72 -47.57
N VAL A 288 49.31 -132.90 -46.94
CA VAL A 288 49.68 -132.15 -45.73
C VAL A 288 49.85 -130.66 -46.05
N VAL A 289 50.59 -130.34 -47.12
CA VAL A 289 50.80 -128.94 -47.56
C VAL A 289 49.47 -128.31 -47.98
N ALA A 290 48.62 -129.00 -48.73
CA ALA A 290 47.32 -128.49 -49.15
C ALA A 290 46.38 -128.23 -47.95
N ASN A 291 46.36 -129.09 -46.94
CA ASN A 291 45.62 -128.85 -45.69
C ASN A 291 46.18 -127.67 -44.90
N GLU A 292 47.50 -127.48 -44.86
CA GLU A 292 48.11 -126.33 -44.19
C GLU A 292 47.75 -125.01 -44.91
N VAL A 293 47.80 -124.97 -46.25
CA VAL A 293 47.34 -123.82 -47.04
C VAL A 293 45.85 -123.56 -46.82
N LYS A 294 45.03 -124.61 -46.72
CA LYS A 294 43.60 -124.48 -46.40
C LYS A 294 43.37 -123.87 -45.01
N ASN A 295 44.13 -124.31 -44.01
CA ASN A 295 44.06 -123.74 -42.66
C ASN A 295 44.51 -122.28 -42.64
N LEU A 296 45.60 -121.94 -43.34
CA LEU A 296 46.08 -120.57 -43.48
C LEU A 296 45.04 -119.68 -44.16
N ALA A 297 44.40 -120.15 -45.24
CA ALA A 297 43.36 -119.40 -45.94
C ALA A 297 42.13 -119.15 -45.04
N ASN A 298 41.71 -120.14 -44.23
CA ASN A 298 40.64 -119.94 -43.25
C ASN A 298 41.04 -119.00 -42.10
N GLN A 299 42.31 -119.03 -41.67
CA GLN A 299 42.82 -118.06 -40.69
C GLN A 299 42.84 -116.64 -41.26
N THR A 300 43.26 -116.47 -42.52
CA THR A 300 43.23 -115.19 -43.23
C THR A 300 41.80 -114.68 -43.35
N ALA A 301 40.84 -115.50 -43.77
CA ALA A 301 39.43 -115.10 -43.86
C ALA A 301 38.88 -114.64 -42.50
N ARG A 302 39.16 -115.37 -41.42
CA ARG A 302 38.76 -114.97 -40.06
C ARG A 302 39.41 -113.66 -39.60
N ALA A 303 40.70 -113.47 -39.88
CA ALA A 303 41.40 -112.23 -39.54
C ALA A 303 40.84 -111.04 -40.33
N THR A 304 40.52 -111.23 -41.61
CA THR A 304 39.89 -110.20 -42.45
C THR A 304 38.51 -109.81 -41.95
N LEU A 305 37.71 -110.78 -41.47
CA LEU A 305 36.41 -110.50 -40.83
C LEU A 305 36.56 -109.68 -39.54
N ASP A 306 37.51 -110.02 -38.65
CA ASP A 306 37.77 -109.25 -37.42
C ASP A 306 38.21 -107.81 -37.73
N ILE A 307 39.11 -107.64 -38.71
CA ILE A 307 39.54 -106.30 -39.15
C ILE A 307 38.36 -105.55 -39.79
N GLY A 308 37.53 -106.22 -40.59
CA GLY A 308 36.32 -105.64 -41.19
C GLY A 308 35.34 -105.11 -40.14
N GLU A 309 35.13 -105.86 -39.06
CA GLU A 309 34.29 -105.43 -37.94
C GLU A 309 34.87 -104.17 -37.26
N ARG A 310 36.18 -104.14 -37.00
CA ARG A 310 36.88 -102.96 -36.44
C ARG A 310 36.81 -101.74 -37.36
N ILE A 311 36.94 -101.92 -38.67
CA ILE A 311 36.81 -100.83 -39.67
C ILE A 311 35.39 -100.29 -39.68
N ASN A 312 34.38 -101.14 -39.56
CA ASN A 312 32.98 -100.70 -39.45
C ASN A 312 32.74 -99.89 -38.17
N THR A 313 33.29 -100.31 -37.03
CA THR A 313 33.23 -99.52 -35.78
C THR A 313 33.91 -98.15 -35.98
N LEU A 314 35.10 -98.11 -36.56
CA LEU A 314 35.80 -96.84 -36.85
C LEU A 314 35.00 -95.92 -37.78
N ARG A 315 34.32 -96.46 -38.79
CA ARG A 315 33.42 -95.69 -39.67
C ARG A 315 32.25 -95.10 -38.90
N GLN A 316 31.62 -95.88 -38.01
CA GLN A 316 30.52 -95.41 -37.16
C GLN A 316 30.98 -94.31 -36.20
N GLU A 317 32.13 -94.49 -35.54
CA GLU A 317 32.70 -93.47 -34.64
C GLU A 317 33.00 -92.16 -35.40
N MET A 318 33.57 -92.23 -36.60
CA MET A 318 33.83 -91.05 -37.41
C MET A 318 32.55 -90.35 -37.88
N ALA A 319 31.52 -91.09 -38.26
CA ALA A 319 30.21 -90.49 -38.58
C ALA A 319 29.60 -89.78 -37.36
N GLY A 320 29.80 -90.34 -36.16
CA GLY A 320 29.46 -89.69 -34.89
C GLY A 320 30.23 -88.38 -34.70
N ILE A 321 31.55 -88.39 -34.89
CA ILE A 321 32.40 -87.19 -34.75
C ILE A 321 31.99 -86.09 -35.73
N VAL A 322 31.71 -86.41 -37.00
CA VAL A 322 31.24 -85.43 -37.99
C VAL A 322 29.93 -84.80 -37.54
N THR A 323 29.00 -85.60 -37.01
CA THR A 323 27.73 -85.10 -36.47
C THR A 323 27.96 -84.12 -35.30
N THR A 324 28.82 -84.49 -34.35
CA THR A 324 29.17 -83.62 -33.21
C THR A 324 29.87 -82.34 -33.65
N MET A 325 30.74 -82.40 -34.67
CA MET A 325 31.36 -81.20 -35.25
C MET A 325 30.33 -80.29 -35.92
N GLY A 326 29.34 -80.86 -36.61
CA GLY A 326 28.20 -80.13 -37.17
C GLY A 326 27.42 -79.37 -36.09
N GLN A 327 27.11 -80.03 -34.97
CA GLN A 327 26.50 -79.39 -33.80
C GLN A 327 27.41 -78.30 -33.21
N GLY A 328 28.73 -78.52 -33.18
CA GLY A 328 29.72 -77.53 -32.77
C GLY A 328 29.69 -76.27 -33.63
N THR A 329 29.64 -76.41 -34.96
CA THR A 329 29.50 -75.26 -35.86
C THR A 329 28.20 -74.48 -35.66
N GLU A 330 27.08 -75.16 -35.39
CA GLU A 330 25.80 -74.50 -35.10
C GLU A 330 25.83 -73.73 -33.75
N ALA A 331 26.46 -74.32 -32.74
CA ALA A 331 26.67 -73.64 -31.45
C ALA A 331 27.55 -72.39 -31.58
N ILE A 332 28.61 -72.44 -32.40
CA ILE A 332 29.47 -71.28 -32.70
C ILE A 332 28.68 -70.20 -33.43
N ALA A 333 27.86 -70.55 -34.42
CA ALA A 333 27.02 -69.60 -35.14
C ALA A 333 26.03 -68.89 -34.19
N THR A 334 25.42 -69.64 -33.26
CA THR A 334 24.54 -69.08 -32.22
C THR A 334 25.30 -68.14 -31.27
N GLY A 335 26.53 -68.50 -30.89
CA GLY A 335 27.41 -67.65 -30.08
C GLY A 335 27.75 -66.33 -30.77
N ARG A 336 28.10 -66.37 -32.06
CA ARG A 336 28.32 -65.17 -32.88
C ARG A 336 27.10 -64.26 -32.94
N HIS A 337 25.92 -64.82 -33.21
CA HIS A 337 24.69 -64.03 -33.26
C HIS A 337 24.38 -63.33 -31.91
N SER A 338 24.70 -63.99 -30.80
CA SER A 338 24.56 -63.41 -29.46
C SER A 338 25.54 -62.25 -29.25
N MET A 339 26.77 -62.36 -29.74
CA MET A 339 27.77 -61.28 -29.69
C MET A 339 27.39 -60.09 -30.58
N GLU A 340 26.87 -60.32 -31.79
CA GLU A 340 26.34 -59.25 -32.65
C GLU A 340 25.20 -58.48 -31.96
N THR A 341 24.32 -59.21 -31.28
CA THR A 341 23.25 -58.58 -30.48
C THR A 341 23.80 -57.77 -29.32
N MET A 342 24.88 -58.24 -28.69
CA MET A 342 25.54 -57.52 -27.60
C MET A 342 26.21 -56.23 -28.09
N ASP A 343 26.92 -56.26 -29.23
CA ASP A 343 27.53 -55.05 -29.82
C ASP A 343 26.47 -53.98 -30.12
N ARG A 344 25.33 -54.37 -30.71
CA ARG A 344 24.22 -53.43 -30.94
C ARG A 344 23.72 -52.81 -29.63
N ARG A 345 23.52 -53.61 -28.58
CA ARG A 345 23.07 -53.11 -27.27
C ARG A 345 24.09 -52.17 -26.63
N MET A 346 25.39 -52.45 -26.78
CA MET A 346 26.44 -51.55 -26.31
C MET A 346 26.42 -50.23 -27.08
N GLY A 347 26.17 -50.26 -28.39
CA GLY A 347 25.96 -49.05 -29.19
C GLY A 347 24.79 -48.20 -28.68
N GLU A 348 23.65 -48.83 -28.38
CA GLU A 348 22.47 -48.15 -27.81
C GLU A 348 22.76 -47.52 -26.44
N ILE A 349 23.51 -48.21 -25.57
CA ILE A 349 23.92 -47.66 -24.27
C ILE A 349 24.86 -46.45 -24.48
N SER A 350 25.81 -46.54 -25.40
CA SER A 350 26.74 -45.44 -25.69
C SER A 350 26.00 -44.18 -26.15
N GLU A 351 24.96 -44.34 -26.99
CA GLU A 351 24.12 -43.22 -27.43
C GLU A 351 23.33 -42.60 -26.26
N LEU A 352 22.71 -43.42 -25.41
CA LEU A 352 22.00 -42.95 -24.22
C LEU A 352 22.90 -42.18 -23.25
N VAL A 353 24.14 -42.65 -23.07
CA VAL A 353 25.15 -41.99 -22.23
C VAL A 353 25.59 -40.65 -22.83
N SER A 354 25.80 -40.60 -24.15
CA SER A 354 26.12 -39.35 -24.87
C SER A 354 24.99 -38.32 -24.70
N ASN A 355 23.75 -38.73 -24.91
CA ASN A 355 22.56 -37.88 -24.73
C ASN A 355 22.41 -37.38 -23.29
N THR A 356 22.75 -38.21 -22.29
CA THR A 356 22.72 -37.82 -20.88
C THR A 356 23.78 -36.75 -20.59
N THR A 357 24.98 -36.90 -21.15
CA THR A 357 26.07 -35.92 -20.99
C THR A 357 25.70 -34.56 -21.60
N GLU A 358 25.09 -34.55 -22.79
CA GLU A 358 24.61 -33.32 -23.43
C GLU A 358 23.53 -32.62 -22.59
N ARG A 359 22.57 -33.39 -22.06
CA ARG A 359 21.53 -32.85 -21.16
C ARG A 359 22.10 -32.26 -19.87
N MET A 360 23.15 -32.86 -19.31
CA MET A 360 23.80 -32.30 -18.12
C MET A 360 24.51 -30.97 -18.41
N ALA A 361 25.08 -30.82 -19.62
CA ALA A 361 25.63 -29.54 -20.05
C ALA A 361 24.53 -28.45 -20.20
N GLU A 362 23.37 -28.82 -20.72
CA GLU A 362 22.20 -27.92 -20.79
C GLU A 362 21.70 -27.51 -19.40
N VAL A 363 21.59 -28.46 -18.47
CA VAL A 363 21.22 -28.17 -17.06
C VAL A 363 22.21 -27.20 -16.43
N SER A 364 23.52 -27.41 -16.62
CA SER A 364 24.56 -26.50 -16.11
C SER A 364 24.38 -25.07 -16.64
N HIS A 365 24.06 -24.92 -17.93
CA HIS A 365 23.76 -23.62 -18.52
C HIS A 365 22.53 -22.95 -17.88
N ILE A 366 21.44 -23.71 -17.69
CA ILE A 366 20.21 -23.22 -17.05
C ILE A 366 20.49 -22.76 -15.61
N LEU A 367 21.28 -23.53 -14.85
CA LEU A 367 21.65 -23.18 -13.48
C LEU A 367 22.47 -21.90 -13.40
N SER A 368 23.38 -21.67 -14.35
CA SER A 368 24.13 -20.41 -14.45
C SER A 368 23.20 -19.22 -14.70
N GLN A 369 22.20 -19.37 -15.57
CA GLN A 369 21.19 -18.33 -15.80
C GLN A 369 20.30 -18.10 -14.56
N GLN A 370 19.89 -19.17 -13.87
CA GLN A 370 19.13 -19.05 -12.62
C GLN A 370 19.94 -18.36 -11.52
N ALA A 371 21.24 -18.64 -11.41
CA ALA A 371 22.11 -17.96 -10.47
C ALA A 371 22.19 -16.44 -10.75
N ALA A 372 22.28 -16.05 -12.02
CA ALA A 372 22.23 -14.64 -12.41
C ALA A 372 20.89 -13.98 -12.04
N ALA A 373 19.76 -14.65 -12.34
CA ALA A 373 18.42 -14.16 -11.99
C ALA A 373 18.23 -14.04 -10.47
N ALA A 374 18.71 -15.01 -9.69
CA ALA A 374 18.67 -14.96 -8.22
C ALA A 374 19.46 -13.77 -7.66
N ASN A 375 20.62 -13.45 -8.24
CA ASN A 375 21.39 -12.26 -7.87
C ASN A 375 20.66 -10.95 -8.21
N GLU A 376 19.97 -10.88 -9.35
CA GLU A 376 19.13 -9.73 -9.70
C GLU A 376 17.97 -9.56 -8.72
N ILE A 377 17.31 -10.66 -8.35
CA ILE A 377 16.24 -10.66 -7.34
C ILE A 377 16.78 -10.14 -6.00
N SER A 378 17.94 -10.64 -5.55
CA SER A 378 18.60 -10.18 -4.31
C SER A 378 18.87 -8.68 -4.33
N SER A 379 19.40 -8.15 -5.44
CA SER A 379 19.60 -6.70 -5.64
C SER A 379 18.28 -5.92 -5.61
N GLY A 380 17.24 -6.45 -6.25
CA GLY A 380 15.89 -5.89 -6.22
C GLY A 380 15.32 -5.80 -4.80
N ILE A 381 15.50 -6.84 -3.98
CA ILE A 381 15.08 -6.88 -2.58
C ILE A 381 15.80 -5.80 -1.76
N GLN A 382 17.11 -5.66 -1.93
CA GLN A 382 17.89 -4.60 -1.28
C GLN A 382 17.38 -3.20 -1.66
N LYS A 383 17.01 -3.00 -2.92
CA LYS A 383 16.43 -1.73 -3.40
C LYS A 383 15.06 -1.46 -2.77
N VAL A 384 14.21 -2.48 -2.62
CA VAL A 384 12.91 -2.35 -1.93
C VAL A 384 13.11 -1.99 -0.46
N ALA A 385 14.02 -2.66 0.24
CA ALA A 385 14.35 -2.35 1.62
C ALA A 385 14.85 -0.90 1.78
N HIS A 386 15.73 -0.45 0.87
CA HIS A 386 16.23 0.91 0.86
C HIS A 386 15.14 1.95 0.59
N LEU A 387 14.24 1.70 -0.38
CA LEU A 387 13.10 2.56 -0.66
C LEU A 387 12.13 2.61 0.53
N GLY A 388 11.92 1.50 1.23
CA GLY A 388 11.14 1.43 2.46
C GLY A 388 11.69 2.38 3.54
N GLU A 389 13.00 2.34 3.78
CA GLU A 389 13.68 3.23 4.73
C GLU A 389 13.60 4.70 4.31
N GLN A 390 13.83 5.01 3.03
CA GLN A 390 13.70 6.39 2.51
C GLN A 390 12.27 6.92 2.67
N ASN A 391 11.26 6.09 2.38
CA ASN A 391 9.87 6.45 2.56
C ASN A 391 9.54 6.66 4.04
N ALA A 392 10.06 5.82 4.95
CA ALA A 392 9.85 5.98 6.39
C ALA A 392 10.38 7.34 6.87
N GLN A 393 11.60 7.72 6.47
CA GLN A 393 12.19 9.02 6.79
C GLN A 393 11.43 10.19 6.17
N ALA A 394 10.95 10.05 4.92
CA ALA A 394 10.15 11.08 4.27
C ALA A 394 8.82 11.30 5.00
N ILE A 395 8.17 10.21 5.45
CA ILE A 395 6.94 10.28 6.22
C ILE A 395 7.19 10.84 7.61
N GLU A 396 8.29 10.51 8.28
CA GLU A 396 8.66 11.11 9.56
C GLU A 396 8.80 12.64 9.44
N LYS A 397 9.53 13.12 8.43
CA LYS A 397 9.64 14.56 8.14
C LYS A 397 8.28 15.20 7.85
N SER A 398 7.44 14.53 7.07
CA SER A 398 6.08 14.98 6.76
C SER A 398 5.24 15.09 8.03
N THR A 399 5.27 14.08 8.90
CA THR A 399 4.56 14.08 10.18
C THR A 399 5.04 15.20 11.10
N ASN A 400 6.35 15.45 11.19
CA ASN A 400 6.90 16.56 11.96
C ASN A 400 6.44 17.92 11.42
N ALA A 401 6.42 18.10 10.10
CA ALA A 401 5.91 19.33 9.48
C ALA A 401 4.41 19.53 9.77
N LEU A 402 3.60 18.48 9.64
CA LEU A 402 2.17 18.52 9.96
C LEU A 402 1.93 18.88 11.43
N SER A 403 2.68 18.32 12.37
CA SER A 403 2.59 18.68 13.78
C SER A 403 2.99 20.14 14.06
N GLY A 404 3.96 20.69 13.32
CA GLY A 404 4.30 22.11 13.40
C GLY A 404 3.14 23.01 12.99
N VAL A 405 2.50 22.72 11.85
CA VAL A 405 1.33 23.50 11.39
C VAL A 405 0.11 23.30 12.32
N GLU A 406 -0.08 22.09 12.86
CA GLU A 406 -1.14 21.81 13.85
C GLU A 406 -1.00 22.70 15.10
N ALA A 407 0.22 22.92 15.58
CA ALA A 407 0.48 23.81 16.72
C ALA A 407 0.17 25.28 16.40
N GLU A 408 0.57 25.77 15.21
CA GLU A 408 0.27 27.14 14.78
C GLU A 408 -1.24 27.38 14.64
N ILE A 409 -1.96 26.44 14.04
CA ILE A 409 -3.41 26.51 13.89
C ILE A 409 -4.12 26.42 15.25
N GLY A 410 -3.63 25.57 16.17
CA GLY A 410 -4.12 25.52 17.55
C GLY A 410 -3.99 26.87 18.27
N SER A 411 -2.86 27.56 18.10
CA SER A 411 -2.67 28.91 18.62
C SER A 411 -3.63 29.92 17.98
N LEU A 412 -3.83 29.85 16.66
CA LEU A 412 -4.75 30.71 15.92
C LEU A 412 -6.21 30.53 16.38
N LEU A 413 -6.65 29.28 16.56
CA LEU A 413 -7.98 28.95 17.06
C LEU A 413 -8.18 29.45 18.50
N THR A 414 -7.14 29.42 19.33
CA THR A 414 -7.17 29.97 20.69
C THR A 414 -7.37 31.49 20.66
N LEU A 415 -6.66 32.22 19.79
CA LEU A 415 -6.84 33.67 19.62
C LEU A 415 -8.24 34.04 19.13
N LEU A 416 -8.82 33.22 18.25
CA LEU A 416 -10.18 33.42 17.73
C LEU A 416 -11.29 33.03 18.72
N ASN A 417 -10.95 32.29 19.78
CA ASN A 417 -11.93 31.79 20.73
C ASN A 417 -12.65 32.92 21.51
N ASP A 418 -11.96 34.02 21.78
CA ASP A 418 -12.51 35.14 22.55
C ASP A 418 -13.31 36.13 21.68
N GLN A 419 -13.32 35.95 20.37
CA GLN A 419 -14.06 36.80 19.43
C GLN A 419 -15.50 36.30 19.26
N GLU A 420 -16.44 37.24 19.14
CA GLU A 420 -17.82 36.95 18.74
C GLU A 420 -17.89 36.72 17.23
N ILE A 421 -17.79 35.45 16.85
CA ILE A 421 -17.84 35.02 15.44
C ILE A 421 -19.16 34.26 15.22
N PRO A 422 -19.97 34.65 14.21
CA PRO A 422 -21.17 33.90 13.84
C PRO A 422 -20.85 32.43 13.55
N ASN A 423 -21.70 31.52 14.02
CA ASN A 423 -21.59 30.07 13.80
C ASN A 423 -20.27 29.43 14.28
N LYS A 424 -19.48 30.10 15.13
CA LYS A 424 -18.15 29.64 15.61
C LYS A 424 -18.12 28.17 16.03
N ILE A 425 -19.08 27.74 16.84
CA ILE A 425 -19.12 26.35 17.35
C ILE A 425 -19.37 25.34 16.23
N VAL A 426 -20.26 25.65 15.28
CA VAL A 426 -20.55 24.79 14.12
C VAL A 426 -19.32 24.68 13.22
N THR A 427 -18.59 25.78 13.03
CA THR A 427 -17.34 25.79 12.26
C THR A 427 -16.25 24.97 12.96
N ILE A 428 -16.01 25.18 14.25
CA ILE A 428 -14.99 24.44 15.01
C ILE A 428 -15.30 22.94 15.08
N ALA A 429 -16.58 22.56 15.20
CA ALA A 429 -17.00 21.16 15.27
C ALA A 429 -16.52 20.33 14.05
N LYS A 430 -16.35 20.95 12.88
CA LYS A 430 -15.79 20.27 11.71
C LYS A 430 -14.37 19.74 11.96
N ALA A 431 -13.51 20.56 12.57
CA ALA A 431 -12.14 20.16 12.91
C ALA A 431 -12.13 19.12 14.04
N ASP A 432 -12.98 19.29 15.08
CA ASP A 432 -13.10 18.35 16.19
C ASP A 432 -13.39 16.92 15.69
N HIS A 433 -14.24 16.76 14.65
CA HIS A 433 -14.55 15.45 14.06
C HIS A 433 -13.36 14.79 13.36
N VAL A 434 -12.60 15.55 12.57
CA VAL A 434 -11.42 15.01 11.88
C VAL A 434 -10.32 14.67 12.88
N ILE A 435 -10.11 15.51 13.91
CA ILE A 435 -9.17 15.23 15.01
C ILE A 435 -9.58 13.96 15.75
N TRP A 436 -10.88 13.76 16.01
CA TRP A 436 -11.38 12.56 16.65
C TRP A 436 -11.11 11.30 15.81
N LYS A 437 -11.37 11.35 14.50
CA LYS A 437 -11.01 10.27 13.56
C LYS A 437 -9.50 9.99 13.56
N LYS A 438 -8.65 11.03 13.53
CA LYS A 438 -7.18 10.88 13.62
C LYS A 438 -6.77 10.11 14.87
N ARG A 439 -7.37 10.39 16.03
CA ARG A 439 -7.04 9.67 17.27
C ARG A 439 -7.33 8.17 17.17
N LEU A 440 -8.40 7.77 16.47
CA LEU A 440 -8.67 6.34 16.22
C LEU A 440 -7.57 5.70 15.37
N VAL A 441 -7.12 6.41 14.33
CA VAL A 441 -6.02 5.94 13.46
C VAL A 441 -4.71 5.88 14.24
N ASP A 442 -4.38 6.92 15.01
CA ASP A 442 -3.18 6.97 15.87
C ASP A 442 -3.17 5.81 16.89
N MET A 443 -4.34 5.37 17.36
CA MET A 443 -4.44 4.20 18.22
C MET A 443 -4.14 2.91 17.47
N VAL A 444 -4.73 2.72 16.28
CA VAL A 444 -4.54 1.49 15.49
C VAL A 444 -3.09 1.31 15.06
N ILE A 445 -2.36 2.40 14.82
CA ILE A 445 -0.92 2.36 14.53
C ILE A 445 -0.04 2.35 15.80
N GLY A 446 -0.63 2.25 16.99
CA GLY A 446 0.08 2.10 18.26
C GLY A 446 0.72 3.37 18.84
N LYS A 447 0.41 4.57 18.30
CA LYS A 447 0.93 5.84 18.84
C LYS A 447 0.26 6.25 20.15
N ILE A 448 -1.02 5.93 20.31
CA ILE A 448 -1.78 6.26 21.53
C ILE A 448 -2.62 5.06 21.98
N THR A 449 -3.03 5.08 23.23
CA THR A 449 -4.01 4.12 23.76
C THR A 449 -5.31 4.86 24.06
N LEU A 450 -6.42 4.34 23.57
CA LEU A 450 -7.76 4.85 23.89
C LEU A 450 -8.54 3.77 24.61
N LYS A 451 -9.34 4.16 25.60
CA LYS A 451 -10.37 3.31 26.19
C LYS A 451 -11.74 3.76 25.74
N ALA A 452 -12.63 2.81 25.49
CA ALA A 452 -13.97 3.10 24.99
C ALA A 452 -14.78 3.97 25.96
N GLU A 453 -14.52 3.81 27.27
CA GLU A 453 -15.19 4.51 28.36
C GLU A 453 -14.68 5.95 28.55
N GLU A 454 -13.50 6.27 28.02
CA GLU A 454 -12.86 7.59 28.11
C GLU A 454 -13.20 8.48 26.91
N LEU A 455 -13.92 7.95 25.91
CA LEU A 455 -14.37 8.70 24.74
C LEU A 455 -15.65 9.47 25.05
N SER A 456 -15.65 10.78 24.73
CA SER A 456 -16.87 11.59 24.75
C SER A 456 -17.94 10.96 23.85
N SER A 457 -19.16 10.86 24.36
CA SER A 457 -20.35 10.52 23.57
C SER A 457 -20.78 11.66 22.65
N GLU A 458 -21.67 11.36 21.71
CA GLU A 458 -22.30 12.32 20.81
C GLU A 458 -23.07 13.43 21.54
N GLN A 459 -23.43 13.23 22.82
CA GLN A 459 -24.11 14.24 23.65
C GLN A 459 -23.14 15.08 24.49
N THR A 460 -21.96 14.54 24.81
CA THR A 460 -20.99 15.17 25.72
C THR A 460 -19.86 15.88 25.00
N CYS A 461 -19.68 15.63 23.70
CA CYS A 461 -18.73 16.35 22.84
C CYS A 461 -19.17 17.82 22.62
N ARG A 462 -18.27 18.67 22.10
CA ARG A 462 -18.55 20.10 21.85
C ARG A 462 -19.77 20.29 20.95
N LEU A 463 -19.85 19.51 19.87
CA LEU A 463 -20.98 19.56 18.94
C LEU A 463 -22.28 19.09 19.61
N GLY A 464 -22.24 18.02 20.40
CA GLY A 464 -23.38 17.51 21.16
C GLY A 464 -23.95 18.53 22.14
N LYS A 465 -23.08 19.14 22.95
CA LYS A 465 -23.46 20.21 23.89
C LYS A 465 -24.12 21.40 23.19
N TRP A 466 -23.64 21.75 21.99
CA TRP A 466 -24.27 22.79 21.18
C TRP A 466 -25.62 22.32 20.60
N TYR A 467 -25.67 21.12 20.02
CA TYR A 467 -26.86 20.54 19.38
C TYR A 467 -28.05 20.46 20.34
N PHE A 468 -27.85 19.94 21.54
CA PHE A 468 -28.90 19.84 22.57
C PHE A 468 -29.08 21.13 23.39
N GLY A 469 -28.14 22.07 23.29
CA GLY A 469 -28.15 23.33 24.03
C GLY A 469 -29.07 24.40 23.44
N PRO A 470 -29.12 25.59 24.08
CA PRO A 470 -29.87 26.74 23.58
C PRO A 470 -29.23 27.36 22.32
N GLY A 471 -27.92 27.16 22.12
CA GLY A 471 -27.17 27.71 20.97
C GLY A 471 -27.58 27.13 19.61
N SER A 472 -28.27 25.98 19.57
CA SER A 472 -28.80 25.38 18.35
C SER A 472 -30.20 25.85 17.98
N MET A 473 -30.91 26.57 18.86
CA MET A 473 -32.32 26.95 18.65
C MET A 473 -32.60 27.56 17.25
N PRO A 474 -31.76 28.47 16.71
CA PRO A 474 -31.99 29.03 15.37
C PRO A 474 -31.93 28.01 14.22
N PHE A 475 -31.30 26.85 14.43
CA PHE A 475 -31.03 25.85 13.40
C PHE A 475 -31.99 24.66 13.44
N ARG A 476 -32.84 24.54 14.47
CA ARG A 476 -33.65 23.32 14.70
C ARG A 476 -34.64 22.97 13.58
N HIS A 477 -34.99 23.95 12.75
CA HIS A 477 -35.88 23.77 11.60
C HIS A 477 -35.13 23.43 10.30
N HIS A 478 -33.79 23.49 10.31
CA HIS A 478 -32.97 23.25 9.14
C HIS A 478 -32.89 21.74 8.82
N PRO A 479 -33.11 21.29 7.57
CA PRO A 479 -33.02 19.86 7.22
C PRO A 479 -31.69 19.22 7.61
N ALA A 480 -30.57 19.91 7.32
CA ALA A 480 -29.24 19.47 7.72
C ALA A 480 -29.03 19.36 9.25
N PHE A 481 -29.79 20.10 10.06
CA PHE A 481 -29.74 19.95 11.53
C PHE A 481 -30.38 18.62 11.96
N ILE A 482 -31.53 18.27 11.38
CA ILE A 482 -32.24 17.02 11.69
C ILE A 482 -31.40 15.81 11.25
N GLU A 483 -30.77 15.88 10.07
CA GLU A 483 -29.91 14.82 9.55
C GLU A 483 -28.63 14.64 10.38
N LEU A 484 -28.09 15.74 10.94
CA LEU A 484 -26.82 15.75 11.70
C LEU A 484 -26.84 14.77 12.88
N GLU A 485 -27.97 14.62 13.57
CA GLU A 485 -28.04 13.76 14.77
C GLU A 485 -27.76 12.28 14.45
N GLY A 486 -28.27 11.79 13.31
CA GLY A 486 -28.08 10.41 12.88
C GLY A 486 -26.62 10.15 12.55
N CYS A 487 -26.06 10.94 11.63
CA CYS A 487 -24.68 10.73 11.19
C CYS A 487 -23.65 11.02 12.29
N HIS A 488 -23.92 11.97 13.20
CA HIS A 488 -23.06 12.23 14.36
C HIS A 488 -23.03 11.06 15.34
N ARG A 489 -24.17 10.43 15.60
CA ARG A 489 -24.28 9.23 16.44
C ARG A 489 -23.53 8.05 15.83
N ASP A 490 -23.66 7.86 14.51
CA ASP A 490 -22.94 6.81 13.77
C ASP A 490 -21.43 6.93 13.98
N VAL A 491 -20.86 8.15 13.85
CA VAL A 491 -19.42 8.39 14.06
C VAL A 491 -18.97 7.92 15.44
N HIS A 492 -19.67 8.33 16.50
CA HIS A 492 -19.29 7.97 17.87
C HIS A 492 -19.48 6.48 18.16
N GLN A 493 -20.61 5.88 17.74
CA GLN A 493 -20.87 4.45 17.96
C GLN A 493 -19.86 3.58 17.22
N THR A 494 -19.62 3.85 15.94
CA THR A 494 -18.66 3.07 15.14
C THR A 494 -17.25 3.26 15.66
N GLY A 495 -16.82 4.47 16.04
CA GLY A 495 -15.48 4.64 16.60
C GLY A 495 -15.29 4.05 17.99
N MET A 496 -16.33 3.94 18.83
CA MET A 496 -16.27 3.12 20.05
C MET A 496 -16.08 1.63 19.71
N SER A 497 -16.71 1.15 18.64
CA SER A 497 -16.50 -0.21 18.13
C SER A 497 -15.07 -0.42 17.62
N VAL A 498 -14.46 0.58 16.96
CA VAL A 498 -13.03 0.54 16.58
C VAL A 498 -12.16 0.31 17.80
N VAL A 499 -12.34 1.09 18.87
CA VAL A 499 -11.55 0.97 20.11
C VAL A 499 -11.74 -0.39 20.78
N LYS A 500 -12.97 -0.91 20.82
CA LYS A 500 -13.25 -2.25 21.37
C LYS A 500 -12.61 -3.37 20.54
N ALA A 501 -12.69 -3.30 19.21
CA ALA A 501 -12.10 -4.28 18.32
C ALA A 501 -10.57 -4.32 18.47
N PHE A 502 -9.93 -3.14 18.45
CA PHE A 502 -8.48 -3.03 18.59
C PHE A 502 -7.99 -3.50 19.97
N ASN A 503 -8.59 -3.02 21.05
CA ASN A 503 -8.23 -3.45 22.41
C ASN A 503 -8.55 -4.94 22.68
N GLY A 504 -9.48 -5.52 21.91
CA GLY A 504 -9.78 -6.96 21.92
C GLY A 504 -8.82 -7.82 21.09
N GLY A 505 -7.80 -7.22 20.47
CA GLY A 505 -6.81 -7.93 19.65
C GLY A 505 -7.23 -8.20 18.21
N ASN A 506 -8.36 -7.63 17.75
CA ASN A 506 -8.84 -7.81 16.37
C ASN A 506 -8.51 -6.57 15.52
N ALA A 507 -7.25 -6.47 15.09
CA ALA A 507 -6.73 -5.32 14.35
C ALA A 507 -7.38 -5.15 12.97
N ASP A 508 -7.65 -6.24 12.25
CA ASP A 508 -8.26 -6.20 10.92
C ASP A 508 -9.67 -5.61 10.96
N GLU A 509 -10.48 -6.02 11.95
CA GLU A 509 -11.82 -5.48 12.15
C GLU A 509 -11.76 -4.00 12.56
N ALA A 510 -10.79 -3.61 13.37
CA ALA A 510 -10.60 -2.20 13.75
C ALA A 510 -10.28 -1.32 12.52
N ILE A 511 -9.44 -1.79 11.60
CA ILE A 511 -9.11 -1.09 10.35
C ILE A 511 -10.34 -0.97 9.45
N ARG A 512 -11.14 -2.03 9.32
CA ARG A 512 -12.39 -2.02 8.54
C ARG A 512 -13.37 -0.98 9.09
N LEU A 513 -13.55 -0.95 10.41
CA LEU A 513 -14.45 -0.02 11.10
C LEU A 513 -13.96 1.45 11.00
N ILE A 514 -12.65 1.71 10.90
CA ILE A 514 -12.13 3.07 10.63
C ILE A 514 -12.63 3.60 9.27
N GLY A 515 -12.74 2.73 8.26
CA GLY A 515 -13.30 3.09 6.96
C GLY A 515 -14.75 3.56 7.07
N GLU A 516 -15.57 2.87 7.88
CA GLU A 516 -16.97 3.24 8.14
C GLU A 516 -17.08 4.57 8.90
N VAL A 517 -16.22 4.80 9.91
CA VAL A 517 -16.12 6.10 10.60
C VAL A 517 -15.80 7.21 9.61
N GLY A 518 -14.94 6.95 8.62
CA GLY A 518 -14.63 7.90 7.55
C GLY A 518 -15.87 8.37 6.80
N GLY A 519 -16.67 7.43 6.29
CA GLY A 519 -17.90 7.76 5.56
C GLY A 519 -18.94 8.48 6.42
N ALA A 520 -19.10 8.10 7.70
CA ALA A 520 -20.00 8.79 8.62
C ALA A 520 -19.52 10.23 8.94
N SER A 521 -18.21 10.42 9.11
CA SER A 521 -17.60 11.73 9.38
C SER A 521 -17.78 12.70 8.22
N GLU A 522 -17.69 12.23 6.97
CA GLU A 522 -17.93 13.05 5.78
C GLU A 522 -19.39 13.56 5.74
N ARG A 523 -20.36 12.71 6.10
CA ARG A 523 -21.77 13.13 6.21
C ARG A 523 -21.97 14.21 7.28
N VAL A 524 -21.31 14.09 8.43
CA VAL A 524 -21.34 15.11 9.48
C VAL A 524 -20.80 16.44 8.96
N ILE A 525 -19.63 16.43 8.32
CA ILE A 525 -18.99 17.62 7.74
C ILE A 525 -19.91 18.28 6.71
N ALA A 526 -20.54 17.50 5.83
CA ALA A 526 -21.49 18.00 4.84
C ALA A 526 -22.73 18.65 5.47
N CYS A 527 -23.25 18.09 6.56
CA CYS A 527 -24.35 18.71 7.31
C CYS A 527 -23.92 20.03 7.94
N LEU A 528 -22.74 20.09 8.56
CA LEU A 528 -22.19 21.31 9.14
C LEU A 528 -21.93 22.40 8.08
N ASP A 529 -21.46 22.02 6.90
CA ASP A 529 -21.26 22.96 5.78
C ASP A 529 -22.58 23.53 5.26
N ARG A 530 -23.64 22.72 5.17
CA ARG A 530 -24.98 23.23 4.85
C ARG A 530 -25.47 24.21 5.92
N LEU A 531 -25.32 23.88 7.21
CA LEU A 531 -25.72 24.78 8.31
C LEU A 531 -24.97 26.13 8.31
N ILE A 532 -23.73 26.15 7.82
CA ILE A 532 -22.91 27.37 7.74
C ILE A 532 -23.28 28.22 6.53
N ASN A 533 -23.59 27.61 5.39
CA ASN A 533 -23.71 28.31 4.11
C ASN A 533 -25.17 28.52 3.64
N GLU A 534 -26.13 27.72 4.12
CA GLU A 534 -27.55 27.84 3.77
C GLU A 534 -28.28 28.75 4.77
N PRO A 535 -29.03 29.76 4.32
CA PRO A 535 -29.86 30.56 5.21
C PRO A 535 -30.95 29.66 5.82
N ALA A 536 -31.13 29.75 7.14
CA ALA A 536 -32.22 29.05 7.83
C ALA A 536 -33.55 29.36 7.12
N GLN A 537 -34.20 28.34 6.55
CA GLN A 537 -35.50 28.52 5.91
C GLN A 537 -36.47 29.07 6.96
N ILE A 538 -36.80 30.35 6.87
CA ILE A 538 -37.86 30.97 7.64
C ILE A 538 -39.17 30.39 7.09
N SER A 539 -39.69 29.34 7.72
CA SER A 539 -41.05 28.89 7.50
C SER A 539 -42.01 29.93 8.11
N GLY A 540 -42.46 30.87 7.27
CA GLY A 540 -43.73 31.60 7.37
C GLY A 540 -44.04 32.39 8.66
N GLY A 541 -44.03 33.72 8.58
CA GLY A 541 -44.71 34.57 9.56
C GLY A 541 -44.45 36.06 9.44
N GLY A 542 -45.33 36.77 8.70
CA GLY A 542 -45.61 38.19 8.94
C GLY A 542 -44.71 39.21 8.24
N THR A 543 -45.17 39.70 7.09
CA THR A 543 -44.84 41.02 6.57
C THR A 543 -45.25 42.10 7.58
N GLY A 544 -44.33 42.52 8.44
CA GLY A 544 -44.42 43.75 9.22
C GLY A 544 -43.50 44.81 8.62
N ARG A 545 -44.09 45.76 7.88
CA ARG A 545 -43.44 47.02 7.49
C ARG A 545 -42.76 47.66 8.70
N PHE A 546 -41.52 48.12 8.55
CA PHE A 546 -41.05 49.44 9.00
C PHE A 546 -39.98 49.97 8.06
#